data_AF-E1F5C1-F1
#
_entry.id   AF-E1F5C1-F1
#
_cell.length_a   1.000
_cell.length_b   1.000
_cell.length_c   1.000
_cell.angle_alpha   90.00
_cell.angle_beta   90.00
_cell.angle_gamma   90.00
#
_symmetry.space_group_name_H-M   'P 1'
#
loop_
_entity.id
_entity.type
_entity.pdbx_description
1 polymer ?
#
loop_
_entity_poly.entity_id
_entity_poly.type
_entity_poly.pdbx_seq_one_letter_code
_entity_poly.pdbx_strand_id
1 'polypeptide(L)'
;MLLIVLHFVLGTLAEACDGGAAVGCVDRGCETVGTVEVCTTCTAGKVPINGICKAHDDGETTAAAGAGCEKKEGGVVDGTSTTCGKCTSANYFLFRNGCYDATKGVGKTVCTAANNGICTAPASGYFVVPSPDAVATEQSVFSCSDTTGVTLTGNKKYVGVANCATCSAPTEDERVAKCKTCNDKFSLEDNQCVSSSTNRSGLTTGAIAGIAVAVVIVVGGLVGFLCWWFICRGKA
;
A
#
# COMPACT_ATOMS: atom_id res chain seq x y z
N MET A 1 35.72 15.87 -29.97
CA MET A 1 34.29 15.74 -29.62
C MET A 1 34.19 14.69 -28.53
N LEU A 2 34.21 15.15 -27.28
CA LEU A 2 34.28 14.34 -26.08
C LEU A 2 32.87 13.81 -25.78
N LEU A 3 32.62 12.53 -26.07
CA LEU A 3 31.38 11.83 -25.71
C LEU A 3 31.41 11.56 -24.20
N ILE A 4 30.85 12.48 -23.43
CA ILE A 4 30.56 12.27 -22.01
C ILE A 4 29.36 11.32 -21.95
N VAL A 5 29.64 10.06 -21.64
CA VAL A 5 28.61 9.04 -21.36
C VAL A 5 28.03 9.33 -19.99
N LEU A 6 26.91 10.06 -19.96
CA LEU A 6 26.11 10.32 -18.77
C LEU A 6 25.45 8.99 -18.35
N HIS A 7 26.11 8.23 -17.49
CA HIS A 7 25.51 7.09 -16.79
C HIS A 7 24.55 7.65 -15.74
N PHE A 8 23.27 7.81 -16.10
CA PHE A 8 22.20 8.06 -15.15
C PHE A 8 22.01 6.76 -14.36
N VAL A 9 22.73 6.62 -13.24
CA VAL A 9 22.43 5.61 -12.24
C VAL A 9 21.06 5.97 -11.69
N LEU A 10 20.02 5.32 -12.22
CA LEU A 10 18.72 5.19 -11.55
C LEU A 10 18.95 4.36 -10.28
N GLY A 11 19.61 4.98 -9.30
CA GLY A 11 19.46 4.56 -7.93
C GLY A 11 17.99 4.79 -7.64
N THR A 12 17.24 3.71 -7.44
CA THR A 12 15.93 3.78 -6.79
C THR A 12 16.16 4.60 -5.54
N LEU A 13 15.64 5.82 -5.50
CA LEU A 13 15.64 6.63 -4.29
C LEU A 13 14.82 5.84 -3.28
N ALA A 14 15.48 5.00 -2.49
CA ALA A 14 14.95 4.57 -1.23
C ALA A 14 14.78 5.85 -0.45
N GLU A 15 13.55 6.33 -0.36
CA GLU A 15 13.23 7.53 0.40
C GLU A 15 13.70 7.27 1.83
N ALA A 16 14.64 8.08 2.29
CA ALA A 16 15.06 8.03 3.68
C ALA A 16 13.82 8.32 4.53
N CYS A 17 13.70 7.63 5.66
CA CYS A 17 12.57 7.84 6.54
C CYS A 17 12.44 9.32 6.91
N ASP A 18 11.22 9.87 6.96
CA ASP A 18 10.99 11.27 7.35
C ASP A 18 10.34 11.40 8.73
N GLY A 19 10.44 12.60 9.31
CA GLY A 19 9.79 12.98 10.56
C GLY A 19 10.23 12.14 11.78
N GLY A 20 9.28 11.88 12.68
CA GLY A 20 9.54 11.14 13.92
C GLY A 20 9.90 9.66 13.72
N ALA A 21 9.51 9.08 12.58
CA ALA A 21 9.83 7.69 12.23
C ALA A 21 11.31 7.52 11.83
N ALA A 22 11.98 8.59 11.39
CA ALA A 22 13.37 8.54 10.95
C ALA A 22 14.38 8.23 12.06
N VAL A 23 14.06 8.61 13.30
CA VAL A 23 15.03 8.56 14.40
C VAL A 23 15.20 7.13 14.92
N GLY A 24 16.31 6.49 14.56
CA GLY A 24 16.64 5.14 15.02
C GLY A 24 15.92 4.02 14.28
N CYS A 25 15.32 4.32 13.12
CA CYS A 25 14.84 3.32 12.18
C CYS A 25 15.99 2.85 11.28
N VAL A 26 15.94 1.59 10.82
CA VAL A 26 16.90 1.10 9.83
C VAL A 26 16.58 1.67 8.44
N ASP A 27 17.58 1.73 7.57
CA ASP A 27 17.37 2.12 6.18
C ASP A 27 16.31 1.22 5.53
N ARG A 28 15.33 1.83 4.85
CA ARG A 28 14.19 1.14 4.22
C ARG A 28 13.28 0.40 5.21
N GLY A 29 13.39 0.69 6.51
CA GLY A 29 12.54 0.17 7.56
C GLY A 29 11.26 0.97 7.78
N CYS A 30 10.94 1.94 6.92
CA CYS A 30 9.75 2.77 7.04
C CYS A 30 8.68 2.40 6.03
N GLU A 31 7.44 2.48 6.47
CA GLU A 31 6.25 2.22 5.68
C GLU A 31 5.19 3.27 5.94
N THR A 32 4.39 3.60 4.93
CA THR A 32 3.30 4.57 5.08
C THR A 32 2.01 3.88 5.54
N VAL A 33 1.41 4.43 6.59
CA VAL A 33 0.11 4.02 7.12
C VAL A 33 -0.82 5.22 7.06
N GLY A 34 -1.74 5.19 6.08
CA GLY A 34 -2.53 6.37 5.74
C GLY A 34 -1.64 7.48 5.20
N THR A 35 -1.49 8.57 5.96
CA THR A 35 -0.60 9.70 5.63
C THR A 35 0.59 9.81 6.58
N VAL A 36 0.75 8.85 7.50
CA VAL A 36 1.81 8.87 8.51
C VAL A 36 2.82 7.82 8.14
N GLU A 37 4.08 8.21 8.11
CA GLU A 37 5.18 7.27 7.98
C GLU A 37 5.52 6.66 9.33
N VAL A 38 5.70 5.34 9.36
CA VAL A 38 6.01 4.58 10.56
C VAL A 38 7.22 3.69 10.34
N CYS A 39 8.06 3.58 11.36
CA CYS A 39 9.13 2.60 11.36
C CYS A 39 8.60 1.22 11.72
N THR A 40 8.99 0.21 10.95
CA THR A 40 8.65 -1.21 11.14
C THR A 40 9.83 -2.02 11.65
N THR A 41 11.06 -1.50 11.51
CA THR A 41 12.29 -2.14 12.03
C THR A 41 13.26 -1.09 12.56
N CYS A 42 13.55 -1.14 13.85
CA CYS A 42 14.46 -0.20 14.51
C CYS A 42 15.91 -0.71 14.53
N THR A 43 16.85 0.20 14.78
CA THR A 43 18.22 -0.15 15.15
C THR A 43 18.23 -0.95 16.46
N ALA A 44 19.23 -1.82 16.65
CA ALA A 44 19.34 -2.68 17.84
C ALA A 44 19.19 -1.91 19.17
N GLY A 45 18.46 -2.52 20.10
CA GLY A 45 18.14 -1.96 21.41
C GLY A 45 16.92 -1.04 21.42
N LYS A 46 16.22 -0.93 20.29
CA LYS A 46 14.99 -0.16 20.13
C LYS A 46 13.90 -0.99 19.46
N VAL A 47 12.65 -0.65 19.72
CA VAL A 47 11.48 -1.31 19.13
C VAL A 47 10.44 -0.29 18.68
N PRO A 48 9.62 -0.59 17.66
CA PRO A 48 8.60 0.34 17.19
C PRO A 48 7.41 0.41 18.16
N ILE A 49 7.16 1.60 18.70
CA ILE A 49 5.98 1.92 19.50
C ILE A 49 5.25 3.08 18.82
N ASN A 50 4.00 2.85 18.41
CA ASN A 50 3.21 3.77 17.60
C ASN A 50 3.96 4.26 16.33
N GLY A 51 4.79 3.40 15.75
CA GLY A 51 5.58 3.69 14.54
C GLY A 51 6.86 4.49 14.78
N ILE A 52 7.24 4.74 16.04
CA ILE A 52 8.47 5.44 16.41
C ILE A 52 9.37 4.49 17.19
N CYS A 53 10.68 4.52 16.90
CA CYS A 53 11.64 3.70 17.63
C CYS A 53 11.89 4.21 19.04
N LYS A 54 11.49 3.42 20.02
CA LYS A 54 11.73 3.66 21.46
C LYS A 54 12.75 2.67 21.99
N ALA A 55 13.54 3.08 22.97
CA ALA A 55 14.49 2.18 23.61
C ALA A 55 13.76 1.01 24.29
N HIS A 56 14.40 -0.16 24.35
CA HIS A 56 13.82 -1.37 24.95
C HIS A 56 13.43 -1.17 26.43
N ASP A 57 14.10 -0.25 27.13
CA ASP A 57 13.92 0.13 28.53
C ASP A 57 13.14 1.45 28.72
N ASP A 58 12.61 2.03 27.65
CA ASP A 58 11.76 3.23 27.70
C ASP A 58 10.41 2.91 28.37
N GLY A 59 9.88 3.86 29.14
CA GLY A 59 8.58 3.72 29.82
C GLY A 59 7.43 3.41 28.85
N GLU A 60 7.45 3.95 27.63
CA GLU A 60 6.46 3.67 26.59
C GLU A 60 6.58 2.26 26.00
N THR A 61 7.73 1.61 26.14
CA THR A 61 7.96 0.23 25.68
C THR A 61 7.46 -0.78 26.72
N THR A 62 7.71 -0.52 28.00
CA THR A 62 7.40 -1.46 29.10
C THR A 62 5.90 -1.58 29.41
N ALA A 63 5.48 -2.65 30.08
CA ALA A 63 4.08 -2.84 30.49
C ALA A 63 3.65 -1.92 31.64
N ALA A 64 4.61 -1.38 32.41
CA ALA A 64 4.32 -0.56 33.58
C ALA A 64 3.66 0.78 33.21
N ALA A 65 4.04 1.37 32.07
CA ALA A 65 3.55 2.68 31.64
C ALA A 65 3.20 2.76 30.15
N GLY A 66 3.49 1.71 29.37
CA GLY A 66 3.46 1.75 27.92
C GLY A 66 2.83 0.52 27.29
N ALA A 67 3.33 0.15 26.12
CA ALA A 67 2.75 -0.87 25.25
C ALA A 67 2.90 -2.31 25.74
N GLY A 68 3.80 -2.56 26.70
CA GLY A 68 4.10 -3.92 27.14
C GLY A 68 4.70 -4.76 26.03
N CYS A 69 5.69 -4.20 25.34
CA CYS A 69 6.35 -4.85 24.23
C CYS A 69 7.22 -6.02 24.69
N GLU A 70 6.97 -7.18 24.12
CA GLU A 70 7.74 -8.40 24.36
C GLU A 70 8.18 -9.05 23.05
N LYS A 71 9.14 -9.97 23.14
CA LYS A 71 9.57 -10.81 22.02
C LYS A 71 8.44 -11.76 21.60
N LYS A 72 8.50 -12.23 20.36
CA LYS A 72 7.53 -13.18 19.80
C LYS A 72 7.46 -14.48 20.59
N GLU A 73 8.63 -14.98 21.02
CA GLU A 73 8.78 -16.18 21.85
C GLU A 73 8.44 -15.95 23.33
N GLY A 74 8.15 -14.70 23.71
CA GLY A 74 7.93 -14.27 25.08
C GLY A 74 9.18 -13.69 25.75
N GLY A 75 8.95 -12.95 26.82
CA GLY A 75 10.01 -12.26 27.56
C GLY A 75 10.24 -10.84 27.06
N VAL A 76 10.90 -10.06 27.91
CA VAL A 76 11.14 -8.63 27.69
C VAL A 76 12.09 -8.41 26.51
N VAL A 77 11.85 -7.36 25.74
CA VAL A 77 12.78 -6.87 24.72
C VAL A 77 14.09 -6.38 25.34
N ASP A 78 15.19 -6.44 24.60
CA ASP A 78 16.54 -6.17 25.10
C ASP A 78 17.40 -5.37 24.11
N GLY A 79 18.67 -5.16 24.46
CA GLY A 79 19.66 -4.44 23.63
C GLY A 79 19.92 -5.02 22.23
N THR A 80 19.41 -6.22 21.92
CA THR A 80 19.50 -6.83 20.58
C THR A 80 18.20 -6.73 19.80
N SER A 81 17.11 -6.36 20.47
CA SER A 81 15.79 -6.30 19.88
C SER A 81 15.70 -5.12 18.91
N THR A 82 15.03 -5.35 17.78
CA THR A 82 14.80 -4.35 16.72
C THR A 82 13.31 -4.16 16.43
N THR A 83 12.47 -5.05 16.97
CA THR A 83 11.05 -5.17 16.70
C THR A 83 10.31 -5.57 17.96
N CYS A 84 9.01 -5.31 17.96
CA CYS A 84 8.09 -5.87 18.93
C CYS A 84 7.45 -7.14 18.38
N GLY A 85 7.40 -8.20 19.19
CA GLY A 85 6.78 -9.47 18.81
C GLY A 85 5.39 -9.69 19.38
N LYS A 86 5.02 -9.00 20.46
CA LYS A 86 3.66 -8.98 21.03
C LYS A 86 3.48 -7.79 21.98
N CYS A 87 2.23 -7.37 22.19
CA CYS A 87 1.85 -6.29 23.09
C CYS A 87 1.02 -6.85 24.25
N THR A 88 1.43 -6.59 25.48
CA THR A 88 0.75 -7.11 26.68
C THR A 88 -0.17 -6.10 27.35
N SER A 89 -0.01 -4.81 27.06
CA SER A 89 -0.85 -3.76 27.65
C SER A 89 -2.23 -3.66 26.98
N ALA A 90 -3.22 -3.21 27.75
CA ALA A 90 -4.57 -2.98 27.24
C ALA A 90 -4.60 -1.93 26.13
N ASN A 91 -5.51 -2.10 25.17
CA ASN A 91 -5.69 -1.25 23.98
C ASN A 91 -4.52 -1.25 22.98
N TYR A 92 -3.44 -1.97 23.24
CA TYR A 92 -2.36 -2.14 22.26
C TYR A 92 -2.59 -3.39 21.41
N PHE A 93 -2.20 -3.29 20.14
CA PHE A 93 -2.19 -4.41 19.20
C PHE A 93 -0.89 -4.45 18.41
N LEU A 94 -0.53 -5.65 17.95
CA LEU A 94 0.62 -5.86 17.09
C LEU A 94 0.28 -5.52 15.64
N PHE A 95 1.08 -4.64 15.04
CA PHE A 95 0.96 -4.25 13.64
C PHE A 95 2.34 -3.88 13.10
N ARG A 96 2.73 -4.37 11.91
CA ARG A 96 4.03 -4.12 11.28
C ARG A 96 5.23 -4.19 12.26
N ASN A 97 5.31 -5.28 13.03
CA ASN A 97 6.36 -5.55 14.02
C ASN A 97 6.50 -4.49 15.15
N GLY A 98 5.44 -3.76 15.43
CA GLY A 98 5.38 -2.76 16.49
C GLY A 98 4.08 -2.81 17.27
N CYS A 99 4.08 -2.18 18.44
CA CYS A 99 2.87 -2.02 19.25
C CYS A 99 2.21 -0.68 19.01
N TYR A 100 0.92 -0.69 18.70
CA TYR A 100 0.14 0.49 18.36
C TYR A 100 -1.04 0.63 19.30
N ASP A 101 -1.30 1.83 19.78
CA ASP A 101 -2.42 2.14 20.66
C ASP A 101 -3.70 2.35 19.84
N ALA A 102 -4.71 1.51 20.04
CA ALA A 102 -6.00 1.59 19.33
C ALA A 102 -6.87 2.80 19.74
N THR A 103 -6.44 3.61 20.70
CA THR A 103 -7.18 4.78 21.19
C THR A 103 -6.67 6.10 20.63
N LYS A 104 -5.41 6.16 20.16
CA LYS A 104 -4.77 7.42 19.72
C LYS A 104 -3.77 7.21 18.58
N GLY A 105 -3.33 8.32 17.99
CA GLY A 105 -2.27 8.35 16.98
C GLY A 105 -2.56 7.45 15.77
N VAL A 106 -1.51 6.87 15.20
CA VAL A 106 -1.60 5.98 14.02
C VAL A 106 -2.39 4.71 14.33
N GLY A 107 -2.27 4.17 15.55
CA GLY A 107 -2.97 2.96 15.95
C GLY A 107 -4.48 3.08 15.82
N LYS A 108 -5.07 4.22 16.24
CA LYS A 108 -6.51 4.50 16.06
C LYS A 108 -6.98 4.48 14.61
N THR A 109 -6.10 4.86 13.67
CA THR A 109 -6.42 4.89 12.23
C THR A 109 -6.45 3.51 11.60
N VAL A 110 -5.88 2.50 12.27
CA VAL A 110 -5.81 1.10 11.82
C VAL A 110 -6.80 0.23 12.59
N CYS A 111 -6.89 0.43 13.90
CA CYS A 111 -7.69 -0.36 14.82
C CYS A 111 -8.43 0.54 15.81
N THR A 112 -9.71 0.28 16.02
CA THR A 112 -10.56 1.08 16.92
C THR A 112 -10.78 0.44 18.27
N ALA A 113 -10.57 -0.88 18.38
CA ALA A 113 -10.56 -1.63 19.63
C ALA A 113 -9.55 -2.79 19.54
N ALA A 114 -8.73 -2.95 20.58
CA ALA A 114 -7.75 -4.00 20.69
C ALA A 114 -7.84 -4.69 22.05
N ASN A 115 -7.55 -5.99 22.05
CA ASN A 115 -7.57 -6.81 23.24
C ASN A 115 -6.42 -7.83 23.18
N ASN A 116 -5.63 -7.94 24.26
CA ASN A 116 -4.53 -8.89 24.38
C ASN A 116 -3.55 -8.88 23.17
N GLY A 117 -3.15 -7.70 22.69
CA GLY A 117 -2.23 -7.58 21.55
C GLY A 117 -2.86 -7.81 20.18
N ILE A 118 -4.17 -8.07 20.12
CA ILE A 118 -4.91 -8.36 18.89
C ILE A 118 -5.86 -7.19 18.59
N CYS A 119 -5.89 -6.75 17.34
CA CYS A 119 -6.95 -5.85 16.88
C CYS A 119 -8.27 -6.62 16.73
N THR A 120 -9.30 -6.21 17.47
CA THR A 120 -10.61 -6.88 17.45
C THR A 120 -11.66 -6.10 16.67
N ALA A 121 -11.49 -4.79 16.51
CA ALA A 121 -12.33 -3.95 15.66
C ALA A 121 -11.45 -3.11 14.72
N PRO A 122 -11.40 -3.41 13.42
CA PRO A 122 -10.60 -2.63 12.47
C PRO A 122 -11.21 -1.25 12.25
N ALA A 123 -10.37 -0.28 11.89
CA ALA A 123 -10.84 0.99 11.35
C ALA A 123 -11.35 0.81 9.90
N SER A 124 -12.03 1.82 9.36
CA SER A 124 -12.47 1.80 7.96
C SER A 124 -11.25 1.68 7.04
N GLY A 125 -11.35 0.80 6.03
CA GLY A 125 -10.25 0.49 5.11
C GLY A 125 -9.26 -0.55 5.64
N TYR A 126 -9.57 -1.19 6.77
CA TYR A 126 -8.84 -2.33 7.31
C TYR A 126 -9.76 -3.50 7.57
N PHE A 127 -9.17 -4.69 7.69
CA PHE A 127 -9.86 -5.91 8.12
C PHE A 127 -9.02 -6.66 9.14
N VAL A 128 -9.69 -7.40 10.03
CA VAL A 128 -9.04 -8.29 10.98
C VAL A 128 -8.88 -9.69 10.40
N VAL A 129 -7.81 -10.37 10.82
CA VAL A 129 -7.62 -11.80 10.54
C VAL A 129 -8.74 -12.59 11.24
N PRO A 130 -9.40 -13.55 10.56
CA PRO A 130 -10.42 -14.36 11.21
C PRO A 130 -9.82 -15.28 12.28
N SER A 131 -10.64 -15.61 13.28
CA SER A 131 -10.32 -16.68 14.24
C SER A 131 -10.23 -18.03 13.51
N PRO A 132 -9.30 -18.93 13.89
CA PRO A 132 -8.39 -18.85 15.04
C PRO A 132 -7.01 -18.24 14.75
N ASP A 133 -6.79 -17.69 13.56
CA ASP A 133 -5.46 -17.27 13.11
C ASP A 133 -5.03 -15.89 13.64
N ALA A 134 -5.98 -15.10 14.16
CA ALA A 134 -5.68 -13.88 14.89
C ALA A 134 -5.06 -14.21 16.25
N VAL A 135 -3.73 -14.14 16.31
CA VAL A 135 -2.95 -14.41 17.53
C VAL A 135 -2.09 -13.20 17.90
N ALA A 136 -1.79 -13.03 19.19
CA ALA A 136 -1.08 -11.86 19.71
C ALA A 136 0.39 -11.72 19.23
N THR A 137 0.94 -12.80 18.68
CA THR A 137 2.32 -12.91 18.18
C THR A 137 2.45 -12.72 16.67
N GLU A 138 1.34 -12.36 16.01
CA GLU A 138 1.25 -12.17 14.57
C GLU A 138 0.43 -10.91 14.27
N GLN A 139 0.57 -10.39 13.05
CA GLN A 139 -0.24 -9.26 12.63
C GLN A 139 -1.72 -9.67 12.51
N SER A 140 -2.58 -8.98 13.25
CA SER A 140 -4.02 -9.29 13.36
C SER A 140 -4.92 -8.40 12.50
N VAL A 141 -4.35 -7.37 11.86
CA VAL A 141 -5.09 -6.39 11.06
C VAL A 141 -4.30 -6.03 9.80
N PHE A 142 -5.00 -5.91 8.67
CA PHE A 142 -4.42 -5.63 7.37
C PHE A 142 -5.24 -4.55 6.67
N SER A 143 -4.59 -3.76 5.81
CA SER A 143 -5.30 -2.81 4.96
C SER A 143 -6.09 -3.56 3.90
N CYS A 144 -7.29 -3.08 3.58
CA CYS A 144 -8.11 -3.60 2.49
C CYS A 144 -7.39 -3.56 1.14
N SER A 145 -6.38 -2.69 0.97
CA SER A 145 -5.56 -2.57 -0.25
C SER A 145 -4.22 -3.35 -0.19
N ASP A 146 -3.92 -4.05 0.90
CA ASP A 146 -2.64 -4.76 1.06
C ASP A 146 -2.65 -6.10 0.30
N THR A 147 -2.20 -6.08 -0.96
CA THR A 147 -2.06 -7.30 -1.76
C THR A 147 -0.83 -8.14 -1.42
N THR A 148 0.10 -7.59 -0.65
CA THR A 148 1.33 -8.29 -0.28
C THR A 148 1.09 -9.16 0.93
N GLY A 149 0.42 -8.66 1.96
CA GLY A 149 0.14 -9.38 3.21
C GLY A 149 1.40 -9.87 3.94
N VAL A 150 1.18 -10.59 5.03
CA VAL A 150 2.25 -11.25 5.81
C VAL A 150 1.91 -12.72 5.97
N THR A 151 2.90 -13.59 5.79
CA THR A 151 2.74 -15.03 6.06
C THR A 151 2.73 -15.23 7.57
N LEU A 152 1.60 -15.69 8.07
CA LEU A 152 1.37 -16.05 9.46
C LEU A 152 1.79 -17.49 9.74
N THR A 153 1.73 -17.88 11.01
CA THR A 153 1.92 -19.26 11.45
C THR A 153 1.06 -20.24 10.63
N GLY A 154 1.62 -21.40 10.30
CA GLY A 154 0.95 -22.42 9.49
C GLY A 154 0.91 -22.13 7.99
N ASN A 155 1.80 -21.24 7.49
CA ASN A 155 1.87 -20.82 6.08
C ASN A 155 0.59 -20.17 5.55
N LYS A 156 -0.23 -19.60 6.45
CA LYS A 156 -1.44 -18.89 6.09
C LYS A 156 -1.10 -17.44 5.77
N LYS A 157 -1.74 -16.90 4.75
CA LYS A 157 -1.45 -15.54 4.29
C LYS A 157 -2.74 -14.85 3.92
N TYR A 158 -3.00 -13.72 4.59
CA TYR A 158 -4.18 -12.91 4.37
C TYR A 158 -3.81 -11.68 3.57
N VAL A 159 -4.63 -11.36 2.57
CA VAL A 159 -4.40 -10.23 1.66
C VAL A 159 -5.68 -9.46 1.40
N GLY A 160 -5.53 -8.18 1.11
CA GLY A 160 -6.56 -7.31 0.56
C GLY A 160 -6.67 -7.43 -0.96
N VAL A 161 -7.37 -6.45 -1.53
CA VAL A 161 -7.62 -6.28 -2.96
C VAL A 161 -7.03 -4.95 -3.38
N ALA A 162 -6.22 -4.92 -4.44
CA ALA A 162 -5.62 -3.69 -4.94
C ALA A 162 -6.68 -2.60 -5.17
N ASN A 163 -6.39 -1.37 -4.73
CA ASN A 163 -7.27 -0.19 -4.86
C ASN A 163 -8.62 -0.31 -4.14
N CYS A 164 -8.75 -1.22 -3.17
CA CYS A 164 -9.95 -1.35 -2.35
C CYS A 164 -9.95 -0.36 -1.19
N ALA A 165 -10.98 0.50 -1.14
CA ALA A 165 -11.16 1.49 -0.08
C ALA A 165 -11.75 0.90 1.19
N THR A 166 -12.75 0.02 1.07
CA THR A 166 -13.36 -0.68 2.21
C THR A 166 -13.65 -2.13 1.87
N CYS A 167 -13.54 -3.01 2.86
CA CYS A 167 -13.71 -4.44 2.67
C CYS A 167 -14.37 -5.10 3.88
N SER A 168 -14.80 -6.35 3.72
CA SER A 168 -15.09 -7.26 4.83
C SER A 168 -13.95 -8.26 5.00
N ALA A 169 -13.79 -8.72 6.24
CA ALA A 169 -12.81 -9.73 6.59
C ALA A 169 -12.97 -11.00 5.73
N PRO A 170 -11.85 -11.62 5.32
CA PRO A 170 -11.86 -12.91 4.65
C PRO A 170 -12.33 -14.03 5.58
N THR A 171 -12.71 -15.16 5.01
CA THR A 171 -12.80 -16.43 5.73
C THR A 171 -11.42 -17.10 5.82
N GLU A 172 -11.28 -18.10 6.70
CA GLU A 172 -10.05 -18.90 6.83
C GLU A 172 -9.66 -19.59 5.51
N ASP A 173 -10.66 -20.01 4.73
CA ASP A 173 -10.46 -20.71 3.47
C ASP A 173 -10.09 -19.76 2.33
N GLU A 174 -10.82 -18.64 2.20
CA GLU A 174 -10.65 -17.69 1.09
C GLU A 174 -9.38 -16.85 1.25
N ARG A 175 -9.08 -16.40 2.48
CA ARG A 175 -7.91 -15.58 2.86
C ARG A 175 -7.71 -14.25 2.10
N VAL A 176 -8.59 -13.93 1.16
CA VAL A 176 -8.63 -12.67 0.42
C VAL A 176 -9.83 -11.85 0.90
N ALA A 177 -9.60 -10.62 1.34
CA ALA A 177 -10.66 -9.75 1.82
C ALA A 177 -11.70 -9.48 0.71
N LYS A 178 -12.96 -9.31 1.09
CA LYS A 178 -14.03 -8.99 0.14
C LYS A 178 -14.19 -7.49 0.02
N CYS A 179 -13.81 -6.93 -1.12
CA CYS A 179 -13.92 -5.51 -1.39
C CYS A 179 -15.38 -5.08 -1.52
N LYS A 180 -15.74 -4.00 -0.82
CA LYS A 180 -17.08 -3.40 -0.82
C LYS A 180 -17.11 -2.12 -1.62
N THR A 181 -16.07 -1.29 -1.48
CA THR A 181 -15.93 -0.04 -2.24
C THR A 181 -14.49 0.11 -2.69
N CYS A 182 -14.31 0.62 -3.90
CA CYS A 182 -13.01 0.92 -4.46
C CYS A 182 -12.61 2.37 -4.16
N ASN A 183 -11.32 2.65 -4.24
CA ASN A 183 -10.79 4.01 -4.21
C ASN A 183 -11.30 4.82 -5.40
N ASP A 184 -11.17 6.14 -5.33
CA ASP A 184 -11.54 7.02 -6.44
C ASP A 184 -10.90 6.58 -7.76
N LYS A 185 -11.67 6.66 -8.85
CA LYS A 185 -11.31 6.21 -10.21
C LYS A 185 -11.26 4.70 -10.40
N PHE A 186 -11.80 3.92 -9.47
CA PHE A 186 -11.97 2.48 -9.62
C PHE A 186 -13.42 2.04 -9.39
N SER A 187 -13.83 1.02 -10.14
CA SER A 187 -15.14 0.40 -10.07
C SER A 187 -14.99 -1.04 -9.58
N LEU A 188 -15.92 -1.49 -8.76
CA LEU A 188 -15.93 -2.86 -8.24
C LEU A 188 -16.49 -3.81 -9.30
N GLU A 189 -15.68 -4.77 -9.74
CA GLU A 189 -16.05 -5.88 -10.63
C GLU A 189 -15.52 -7.18 -10.02
N ASP A 190 -16.40 -8.13 -9.69
CA ASP A 190 -16.02 -9.46 -9.18
C ASP A 190 -14.94 -9.46 -8.08
N ASN A 191 -15.17 -8.64 -7.03
CA ASN A 191 -14.24 -8.46 -5.90
C ASN A 191 -12.91 -7.76 -6.25
N GLN A 192 -12.78 -7.20 -7.45
CA GLN A 192 -11.60 -6.45 -7.89
C GLN A 192 -11.96 -5.00 -8.19
N CYS A 193 -11.03 -4.11 -7.93
CA CYS A 193 -11.16 -2.71 -8.28
C CYS A 193 -10.45 -2.45 -9.60
N VAL A 194 -11.22 -2.39 -10.67
CA VAL A 194 -10.72 -2.07 -12.02
C VAL A 194 -10.82 -0.57 -12.26
N SER A 195 -9.91 -0.01 -13.05
CA SER A 195 -9.94 1.43 -13.31
C SER A 195 -11.23 1.82 -14.02
N SER A 196 -11.98 2.75 -13.42
CA SER A 196 -13.15 3.40 -14.01
C SER A 196 -12.65 4.28 -15.15
N SER A 197 -12.46 3.71 -16.34
CA SER A 197 -11.87 4.46 -17.44
C SER A 197 -12.72 5.69 -17.77
N THR A 198 -12.25 6.88 -17.40
CA THR A 198 -12.64 8.13 -18.10
C THR A 198 -12.02 8.17 -19.51
N ASN A 199 -11.15 7.20 -19.83
CA ASN A 199 -10.59 6.93 -21.14
C ASN A 199 -11.17 5.67 -21.80
N ARG A 200 -12.49 5.49 -21.76
CA ARG A 200 -13.14 5.08 -23.02
C ARG A 200 -13.21 6.32 -23.91
N SER A 201 -12.04 6.76 -24.38
CA SER A 201 -11.91 7.35 -25.70
C SER A 201 -12.19 6.25 -26.74
N GLY A 202 -13.36 5.61 -26.63
CA GLY A 202 -14.02 5.12 -27.81
C GLY A 202 -14.29 6.38 -28.60
N LEU A 203 -13.43 6.64 -29.59
CA LEU A 203 -13.84 7.41 -30.76
C LEU A 203 -15.25 6.90 -31.06
N THR A 204 -16.25 7.76 -30.85
CA THR A 204 -17.61 7.42 -31.18
C THR A 204 -17.57 6.89 -32.61
N THR A 205 -18.39 5.91 -32.96
CA THR A 205 -18.40 5.34 -34.31
C THR A 205 -18.53 6.44 -35.39
N GLY A 206 -19.02 7.63 -35.03
CA GLY A 206 -19.00 8.84 -35.85
C GLY A 206 -17.63 9.52 -36.08
N ALA A 207 -16.68 9.49 -35.14
CA ALA A 207 -15.35 10.07 -35.32
C ALA A 207 -14.46 9.21 -36.25
N ILE A 208 -14.63 7.88 -36.24
CA ILE A 208 -13.93 6.96 -37.14
C ILE A 208 -14.43 7.10 -38.59
N ALA A 209 -15.73 7.36 -38.78
CA ALA A 209 -16.30 7.64 -40.10
C ALA A 209 -15.83 8.99 -40.69
N GLY A 210 -15.62 10.02 -39.85
CA GLY A 210 -15.15 11.33 -40.29
C GLY A 210 -13.71 11.34 -40.81
N ILE A 211 -12.82 10.59 -40.17
CA ILE A 211 -11.39 10.52 -40.55
C ILE A 211 -11.22 9.80 -41.89
N ALA A 212 -12.02 8.76 -42.18
CA ALA A 212 -11.96 8.05 -43.45
C ALA A 212 -12.35 8.93 -44.64
N VAL A 213 -13.41 9.76 -44.51
CA VAL A 213 -13.86 10.66 -45.59
C VAL A 213 -12.86 11.77 -45.85
N ALA A 214 -12.26 12.35 -44.80
CA ALA A 214 -11.25 13.39 -44.95
C ALA A 214 -10.01 12.89 -45.71
N VAL A 215 -9.55 11.67 -45.43
CA VAL A 215 -8.42 11.06 -46.14
C VAL A 215 -8.76 10.83 -47.61
N VAL A 216 -9.96 10.34 -47.94
CA VAL A 216 -10.39 10.13 -49.34
C VAL A 216 -10.47 11.44 -50.11
N ILE A 217 -10.97 12.52 -49.49
CA ILE A 217 -11.04 13.84 -50.15
C ILE A 217 -9.63 14.41 -50.37
N VAL A 218 -8.74 14.30 -49.39
CA VAL A 218 -7.36 14.79 -49.52
C VAL A 218 -6.61 14.01 -50.60
N VAL A 219 -6.68 12.68 -50.59
CA VAL A 219 -6.02 11.84 -51.59
C VAL A 219 -6.63 12.06 -52.98
N GLY A 220 -7.97 12.11 -53.09
CA GLY A 220 -8.65 12.39 -54.36
C GLY A 220 -8.34 13.77 -54.91
N GLY A 221 -8.29 14.80 -54.06
CA GLY A 221 -7.89 16.16 -54.43
C GLY A 221 -6.43 16.24 -54.88
N LEU A 222 -5.52 15.55 -54.19
CA LEU A 222 -4.09 15.52 -54.56
C LEU A 222 -3.89 14.83 -55.91
N VAL A 223 -4.53 13.69 -56.14
CA VAL A 223 -4.46 12.94 -57.41
C VAL A 223 -5.07 13.77 -58.54
N GLY A 224 -6.23 14.38 -58.32
CA GLY A 224 -6.88 15.25 -59.31
C GLY A 224 -6.02 16.46 -59.67
N PHE A 225 -5.40 17.11 -58.67
CA PHE A 225 -4.50 18.23 -58.88
C PHE A 225 -3.23 17.81 -59.62
N LEU A 226 -2.64 16.65 -59.31
CA LEU A 226 -1.48 16.11 -60.01
C LEU A 226 -1.80 15.75 -61.47
N CYS A 227 -2.95 15.11 -61.73
CA CYS A 227 -3.39 14.81 -63.10
C CYS A 227 -3.64 16.09 -63.90
N TRP A 228 -4.32 17.09 -63.33
CA TRP A 228 -4.48 18.40 -63.96
C TRP A 228 -3.13 19.05 -64.24
N TRP A 229 -2.24 19.08 -63.25
CA TRP A 229 -0.93 19.72 -63.36
C TRP A 229 -0.07 19.10 -64.46
N PHE A 230 0.00 17.77 -64.55
CA PHE A 230 0.77 17.10 -65.61
C PHE A 230 0.16 17.27 -67.00
N ILE A 231 -1.17 17.28 -67.13
CA ILE A 231 -1.84 17.41 -68.43
C ILE A 231 -1.84 18.87 -68.92
N CYS A 232 -2.09 19.84 -68.05
CA CYS A 232 -2.18 21.25 -68.41
C CYS A 232 -0.83 21.98 -68.45
N ARG A 233 0.20 21.50 -67.73
CA ARG A 233 1.53 22.14 -67.75
C ARG A 233 2.42 21.64 -68.90
N GLY A 234 2.04 20.58 -69.60
CA GLY A 234 2.72 20.12 -70.82
C GLY A 234 2.35 20.88 -72.10
N LYS A 235 1.54 21.93 -72.00
CA LYS A 235 1.06 22.72 -73.15
C LYS A 235 1.34 24.22 -72.99
N ALA A 236 2.54 24.54 -72.51
CA ALA A 236 3.18 25.86 -72.61
C ALA A 236 4.58 25.67 -73.20
#